data_AF-A0A924F7C6-F1
#
_entry.id   AF-A0A924F7C6-F1
#
_cell.length_a   1.000
_cell.length_b   1.000
_cell.length_c   1.000
_cell.angle_alpha   90.00
_cell.angle_beta   90.00
_cell.angle_gamma   90.00
#
_symmetry.space_group_name_H-M   'P 1'
#
loop_
_entity.id
_entity.type
_entity.pdbx_description
1 polymer ?
#
loop_
_entity_poly.entity_id
_entity_poly.type
_entity_poly.pdbx_seq_one_letter_code
_entity_poly.pdbx_strand_id
1 'polypeptide(L)'
;MIAVRRGFTIVELIITITIMGILLTLAVVNVSSTQTKARDEARKSDIESIASNLESFYISGTNNTTSFARYPSVGLTGSVSNITSNLRDANLDSFLPPGTSDVVATFLPSTNTGSSPSIQTTSGVLPQPTVNQYIYQPIKSDGSVCGSGGIDCRKFNLFYRLESDNTVYRVTSKNQ
;
A
#
# COMPACT_ATOMS: atom_id res chain seq x y z
N MET A 1 24.86 -50.18 43.12
CA MET A 1 23.72 -50.52 42.26
C MET A 1 23.91 -49.78 40.94
N ILE A 2 24.33 -50.48 39.87
CA ILE A 2 24.62 -49.84 38.58
C ILE A 2 23.32 -49.81 37.78
N ALA A 3 22.79 -48.61 37.53
CA ALA A 3 21.61 -48.42 36.71
C ALA A 3 21.95 -48.73 35.25
N VAL A 4 21.29 -49.73 34.68
CA VAL A 4 21.39 -50.07 33.25
C VAL A 4 20.76 -48.92 32.46
N ARG A 5 21.59 -48.10 31.81
CA ARG A 5 21.12 -47.10 30.85
C ARG A 5 20.56 -47.84 29.64
N ARG A 6 19.23 -47.81 29.47
CA ARG A 6 18.58 -48.26 28.23
C ARG A 6 18.96 -47.29 27.12
N GLY A 7 19.74 -47.76 26.16
CA GLY A 7 20.06 -47.01 24.94
C GLY A 7 18.88 -46.99 23.98
N PHE A 8 18.74 -45.91 23.23
CA PHE A 8 17.78 -45.81 22.11
C PHE A 8 18.08 -46.88 21.05
N THR A 9 17.05 -47.49 20.50
CA THR A 9 17.22 -48.45 19.40
C THR A 9 17.45 -47.71 18.08
N ILE A 10 18.20 -48.32 17.15
CA ILE A 10 18.41 -47.76 15.80
C ILE A 10 17.06 -47.53 15.10
N VAL A 11 16.10 -48.43 15.32
CA VAL A 11 14.75 -48.34 14.74
C VAL A 11 14.03 -47.07 15.23
N GLU A 12 14.20 -46.72 16.49
CA GLU A 12 13.59 -45.53 17.11
C GLU A 12 14.21 -44.23 16.56
N LEU A 13 15.52 -44.23 16.31
CA LEU A 13 16.18 -43.11 15.63
C LEU A 13 15.71 -42.98 14.17
N ILE A 14 15.51 -44.08 13.46
CA ILE A 14 15.07 -44.06 12.04
C ILE A 14 13.63 -43.57 11.91
N ILE A 15 12.74 -44.00 12.80
CA ILE A 15 11.33 -43.56 12.78
C ILE A 15 11.21 -42.06 13.13
N THR A 16 12.03 -41.56 14.05
CA THR A 16 11.98 -40.14 14.44
C THR A 16 12.44 -39.22 13.33
N ILE A 17 13.56 -39.50 12.66
CA ILE A 17 14.04 -38.67 11.54
C ILE A 17 13.11 -38.72 10.33
N THR A 18 12.45 -39.86 10.09
CA THR A 18 11.48 -40.00 8.98
C THR A 18 10.21 -39.19 9.25
N ILE A 19 9.66 -39.26 10.46
CA ILE A 19 8.50 -38.43 10.85
C ILE A 19 8.87 -36.94 10.83
N MET A 20 10.04 -36.55 11.36
CA MET A 20 10.52 -35.16 11.30
C MET A 20 10.65 -34.67 9.85
N GLY A 21 11.20 -35.49 8.95
CA GLY A 21 11.30 -35.16 7.52
C GLY A 21 9.94 -34.86 6.88
N ILE A 22 8.92 -35.70 7.14
CA ILE A 22 7.57 -35.51 6.61
C ILE A 22 6.96 -34.21 7.15
N LEU A 23 7.03 -33.97 8.46
CA LEU A 23 6.47 -32.77 9.07
C LEU A 23 7.10 -31.47 8.56
N LEU A 24 8.42 -31.46 8.33
CA LEU A 24 9.12 -30.29 7.79
C LEU A 24 8.67 -29.95 6.37
N THR A 25 8.44 -30.94 5.51
CA THR A 25 7.99 -30.69 4.13
C THR A 25 6.59 -30.04 4.09
N LEU A 26 5.66 -30.52 4.92
CA LEU A 26 4.29 -29.98 4.99
C LEU A 26 4.23 -28.58 5.59
N ALA A 27 5.13 -28.27 6.53
CA ALA A 27 5.21 -26.96 7.16
C ALA A 27 5.59 -25.85 6.16
N VAL A 28 6.48 -26.11 5.20
CA VAL A 28 6.98 -25.10 4.25
C VAL A 28 5.89 -24.67 3.24
N VAL A 29 5.05 -25.59 2.76
CA VAL A 29 4.06 -25.30 1.70
C VAL A 29 2.99 -24.30 2.15
N ASN A 30 2.56 -24.35 3.42
CA ASN A 30 1.47 -23.50 3.93
C ASN A 30 1.88 -22.05 4.26
N VAL A 31 3.17 -21.79 4.48
CA VAL A 31 3.65 -20.47 4.93
C VAL A 31 3.62 -19.43 3.79
N SER A 32 3.86 -19.84 2.55
CA SER A 32 3.96 -18.93 1.39
C SER A 32 2.65 -18.19 1.07
N SER A 33 1.52 -18.89 1.09
CA SER A 33 0.19 -18.31 0.80
C SER A 33 -0.28 -17.39 1.93
N THR A 34 0.00 -17.74 3.19
CA THR A 34 -0.35 -16.93 4.37
C THR A 34 0.41 -15.61 4.38
N GLN A 35 1.70 -15.63 4.07
CA GLN A 35 2.50 -14.41 3.99
C GLN A 35 2.01 -13.46 2.87
N THR A 36 1.61 -14.01 1.72
CA THR A 36 1.06 -13.20 0.62
C THR A 36 -0.22 -12.50 1.02
N LYS A 37 -1.14 -13.21 1.69
CA LYS A 37 -2.38 -12.62 2.23
C LYS A 37 -2.09 -11.54 3.27
N ALA A 38 -1.16 -11.78 4.18
CA ALA A 38 -0.77 -10.78 5.19
C ALA A 38 -0.20 -9.50 4.55
N ARG A 39 0.61 -9.62 3.48
CA ARG A 39 1.09 -8.45 2.72
C ARG A 39 -0.05 -7.71 2.00
N ASP A 40 -0.99 -8.43 1.42
CA ASP A 40 -2.15 -7.83 0.77
C ASP A 40 -3.08 -7.11 1.76
N GLU A 41 -3.27 -7.67 2.96
CA GLU A 41 -3.99 -7.01 4.05
C GLU A 41 -3.28 -5.75 4.53
N ALA A 42 -1.95 -5.80 4.66
CA ALA A 42 -1.15 -4.62 4.97
C ALA A 42 -1.33 -3.52 3.90
N ARG A 43 -1.24 -3.86 2.60
CA ARG A 43 -1.45 -2.90 1.49
C ARG A 43 -2.84 -2.26 1.52
N LYS A 44 -3.87 -3.03 1.87
CA LYS A 44 -5.24 -2.49 2.01
C LYS A 44 -5.33 -1.52 3.19
N SER A 45 -4.79 -1.91 4.34
CA SER A 45 -4.75 -1.07 5.55
C SER A 45 -3.97 0.24 5.33
N ASP A 46 -2.84 0.16 4.62
CA ASP A 46 -2.03 1.31 4.20
C ASP A 46 -2.85 2.29 3.37
N ILE A 47 -3.52 1.80 2.33
CA ILE A 47 -4.33 2.62 1.42
C ILE A 47 -5.52 3.24 2.15
N GLU A 48 -6.17 2.51 3.05
CA GLU A 48 -7.26 3.03 3.88
C GLU A 48 -6.75 4.13 4.82
N SER A 49 -5.57 3.96 5.40
CA SER A 49 -4.92 4.95 6.26
C SER A 49 -4.56 6.21 5.46
N ILE A 50 -3.99 6.07 4.26
CA ILE A 50 -3.71 7.20 3.36
C ILE A 50 -5.02 7.92 3.00
N ALA A 51 -6.04 7.17 2.58
CA ALA A 51 -7.34 7.74 2.21
C ALA A 51 -7.98 8.50 3.36
N SER A 52 -7.97 7.93 4.58
CA SER A 52 -8.51 8.59 5.76
C SER A 52 -7.79 9.91 6.05
N ASN A 53 -6.46 9.95 5.94
CA ASN A 53 -5.69 11.17 6.14
C ASN A 53 -5.98 12.22 5.05
N LEU A 54 -6.17 11.80 3.80
CA LEU A 54 -6.61 12.70 2.72
C LEU A 54 -8.00 13.27 2.98
N GLU A 55 -8.92 12.49 3.54
CA GLU A 55 -10.24 12.99 3.95
C GLU A 55 -10.16 13.96 5.12
N SER A 56 -9.33 13.67 6.14
CA SER A 56 -9.07 14.60 7.24
C SER A 56 -8.51 15.92 6.72
N PHE A 57 -7.59 15.87 5.75
CA PHE A 57 -7.04 17.05 5.09
C PHE A 57 -8.13 17.89 4.41
N TYR A 58 -9.08 17.25 3.72
CA TYR A 58 -10.18 17.94 3.06
C TYR A 58 -11.03 18.74 4.04
N ILE A 59 -11.28 18.18 5.23
CA ILE A 59 -12.07 18.82 6.29
C ILE A 59 -11.28 19.93 6.99
N SER A 60 -10.03 19.66 7.36
CA SER A 60 -9.20 20.61 8.12
C SER A 60 -8.68 21.76 7.27
N GLY A 61 -8.55 21.56 5.95
CA GLY A 61 -7.97 22.53 5.03
C GLY A 61 -6.48 22.76 5.29
N THR A 62 -5.72 23.05 4.24
CA THR A 62 -4.28 23.32 4.39
C THR A 62 -3.96 24.68 3.84
N ASN A 63 -3.41 25.47 4.75
CA ASN A 63 -2.95 26.83 4.56
C ASN A 63 -4.12 27.80 4.36
N ASN A 64 -4.19 28.73 5.30
CA ASN A 64 -5.10 29.85 5.52
C ASN A 64 -5.21 30.85 4.33
N THR A 65 -5.23 30.33 3.10
CA THR A 65 -4.99 31.04 1.84
C THR A 65 -6.01 30.67 0.76
N THR A 66 -6.77 29.57 0.91
CA THR A 66 -7.85 29.19 0.00
C THR A 66 -9.15 28.99 0.77
N SER A 67 -10.21 29.68 0.33
CA SER A 67 -11.52 29.74 1.01
C SER A 67 -12.38 28.45 0.91
N PHE A 68 -11.83 27.33 0.43
CA PHE A 68 -12.60 26.11 0.15
C PHE A 68 -11.84 24.83 0.52
N ALA A 69 -12.58 23.79 0.89
CA ALA A 69 -12.06 22.43 1.08
C ALA A 69 -11.48 21.86 -0.22
N ARG A 70 -10.31 21.22 -0.12
CA ARG A 70 -9.61 20.60 -1.25
C ARG A 70 -8.74 19.43 -0.80
N TYR A 71 -8.39 18.56 -1.74
CA TYR A 71 -7.31 17.59 -1.56
C TYR A 71 -5.94 18.15 -1.97
N PRO A 72 -4.83 17.56 -1.50
CA PRO A 72 -3.49 17.92 -1.98
C PRO A 72 -3.35 17.67 -3.48
N SER A 73 -2.63 18.56 -4.20
CA SER A 73 -2.23 18.29 -5.60
C SER A 73 -1.20 17.17 -5.69
N VAL A 74 -0.76 16.82 -6.90
CA VAL A 74 0.33 15.82 -7.10
C VAL A 74 1.62 16.20 -6.36
N GLY A 75 1.80 17.47 -5.98
CA GLY A 75 2.92 17.91 -5.15
C GLY A 75 2.99 17.29 -3.75
N LEU A 76 1.94 16.58 -3.31
CA LEU A 76 2.01 15.75 -2.10
C LEU A 76 3.02 14.60 -2.22
N THR A 77 3.11 14.02 -3.41
CA THR A 77 4.00 12.89 -3.70
C THR A 77 5.44 13.38 -3.92
N GLY A 78 6.40 12.47 -3.89
CA GLY A 78 7.79 12.80 -4.23
C GLY A 78 8.59 13.49 -3.13
N SER A 79 8.00 13.76 -1.95
CA SER A 79 8.70 14.33 -0.80
C SER A 79 8.02 13.97 0.52
N VAL A 80 8.77 13.36 1.44
CA VAL A 80 8.29 13.06 2.81
C VAL A 80 7.89 14.32 3.55
N SER A 81 8.56 15.45 3.30
CA SER A 81 8.22 16.73 3.91
C SER A 81 6.85 17.24 3.46
N ASN A 82 6.47 16.99 2.21
CA ASN A 82 5.14 17.35 1.72
C ASN A 82 4.08 16.45 2.36
N ILE A 83 4.35 15.16 2.53
CA ILE A 83 3.45 14.25 3.23
C ILE A 83 3.23 14.71 4.68
N THR A 84 4.29 14.92 5.46
CA THR A 84 4.16 15.26 6.89
C THR A 84 3.62 16.68 7.14
N SER A 85 3.85 17.62 6.23
CA SER A 85 3.31 18.98 6.35
C SER A 85 1.83 19.09 5.97
N ASN A 86 1.39 18.29 5.00
CA ASN A 86 0.01 18.28 4.54
C ASN A 86 -0.82 17.29 5.39
N LEU A 87 -0.35 16.06 5.55
CA LEU A 87 -1.03 14.98 6.25
C LEU A 87 -0.38 14.78 7.64
N ARG A 88 -0.65 15.72 8.55
CA ARG A 88 0.04 15.80 9.85
C ARG A 88 -0.17 14.58 10.76
N ASP A 89 -1.30 13.91 10.61
CA ASP A 89 -1.66 12.72 11.38
C ASP A 89 -1.31 11.40 10.66
N ALA A 90 -0.70 11.49 9.47
CA ALA A 90 -0.37 10.30 8.70
C ALA A 90 0.92 9.65 9.22
N ASN A 91 0.85 8.33 9.42
CA ASN A 91 2.06 7.53 9.61
C ASN A 91 2.77 7.35 8.27
N LEU A 92 4.07 7.61 8.24
CA LEU A 92 4.90 7.43 7.06
C LEU A 92 4.96 5.96 6.59
N ASP A 93 4.83 5.02 7.52
CA ASP A 93 4.83 3.58 7.23
C ASP A 93 3.67 3.19 6.31
N SER A 94 2.53 3.88 6.39
CA SER A 94 1.39 3.62 5.50
C SER A 94 1.68 3.95 4.04
N PHE A 95 2.76 4.69 3.74
CA PHE A 95 3.20 4.97 2.38
C PHE A 95 4.29 3.98 1.90
N LEU A 96 4.65 3.00 2.73
CA LEU A 96 5.67 1.98 2.46
C LEU A 96 5.00 0.60 2.34
N PRO A 97 4.65 0.16 1.13
CA PRO A 97 4.21 -1.20 0.91
C PRO A 97 5.18 -2.23 1.50
N PRO A 98 4.71 -3.44 1.87
CA PRO A 98 5.55 -4.46 2.47
C PRO A 98 6.82 -4.77 1.66
N GLY A 99 7.98 -4.68 2.31
CA GLY A 99 9.29 -4.95 1.68
C GLY A 99 9.94 -3.73 1.02
N THR A 100 9.43 -2.52 1.25
CA THR A 100 9.99 -1.27 0.72
C THR A 100 10.53 -0.38 1.85
N SER A 101 11.35 0.61 1.53
CA SER A 101 11.95 1.52 2.53
C SER A 101 12.08 2.97 2.05
N ASP A 102 11.66 3.28 0.83
CA ASP A 102 11.74 4.62 0.26
C ASP A 102 10.35 5.10 -0.17
N VAL A 103 9.78 5.99 0.63
CA VAL A 103 8.45 6.58 0.44
C VAL A 103 8.33 7.29 -0.90
N VAL A 104 9.42 7.93 -1.35
CA VAL A 104 9.43 8.71 -2.60
C VAL A 104 9.36 7.79 -3.80
N ALA A 105 9.91 6.58 -3.71
CA ALA A 105 9.87 5.56 -4.75
C ALA A 105 8.55 4.78 -4.77
N THR A 106 7.82 4.73 -3.65
CA THR A 106 6.60 3.93 -3.48
C THR A 106 5.33 4.75 -3.69
N PHE A 107 5.28 6.00 -3.21
CA PHE A 107 4.11 6.87 -3.34
C PHE A 107 4.29 7.88 -4.49
N LEU A 108 3.74 7.53 -5.65
CA LEU A 108 3.99 8.22 -6.91
C LEU A 108 2.75 8.99 -7.40
N PRO A 109 2.93 10.09 -8.14
CA PRO A 109 1.81 10.80 -8.75
C PRO A 109 1.34 10.08 -10.02
N SER A 110 0.05 10.23 -10.32
CA SER A 110 -0.47 9.92 -11.65
C SER A 110 0.10 10.89 -12.69
N THR A 111 0.63 10.34 -13.77
CA THR A 111 1.19 11.10 -14.90
C THR A 111 0.21 11.24 -16.07
N ASN A 112 -1.07 10.89 -15.88
CA ASN A 112 -2.15 11.15 -16.84
C ASN A 112 -2.51 12.64 -16.93
N THR A 113 -1.51 13.50 -17.16
CA THR A 113 -1.65 14.94 -17.33
C THR A 113 -1.96 15.25 -18.81
N GLY A 114 -2.79 16.28 -19.05
CA GLY A 114 -3.12 16.73 -20.42
C GLY A 114 -4.36 16.10 -21.07
N SER A 115 -5.06 15.19 -20.39
CA SER A 115 -6.40 14.73 -20.79
C SER A 115 -7.47 15.33 -19.87
N SER A 116 -8.55 15.85 -20.46
CA SER A 116 -9.71 16.39 -19.75
C SER A 116 -10.99 15.75 -20.30
N PRO A 117 -11.63 14.81 -19.57
CA PRO A 117 -11.22 14.28 -18.27
C PRO A 117 -9.98 13.37 -18.38
N SER A 118 -9.20 13.32 -17.29
CA SER A 118 -8.06 12.42 -17.18
C SER A 118 -8.51 10.96 -17.09
N ILE A 119 -7.65 10.04 -17.53
CA ILE A 119 -7.91 8.60 -17.42
C ILE A 119 -7.87 8.21 -15.93
N GLN A 120 -8.99 7.67 -15.43
CA GLN A 120 -9.20 7.35 -14.02
C GLN A 120 -9.47 5.84 -13.77
N THR A 121 -9.25 5.01 -14.78
CA THR A 121 -9.51 3.57 -14.72
C THR A 121 -8.29 2.81 -14.23
N THR A 122 -8.50 1.64 -13.60
CA THR A 122 -7.41 0.77 -13.11
C THR A 122 -6.49 0.30 -14.24
N SER A 123 -7.03 0.05 -15.43
CA SER A 123 -6.25 -0.36 -16.61
C SER A 123 -5.52 0.80 -17.32
N GLY A 124 -5.95 2.05 -17.10
CA GLY A 124 -5.46 3.20 -17.84
C GLY A 124 -4.68 4.20 -17.00
N VAL A 125 -4.56 3.98 -15.70
CA VAL A 125 -3.72 4.83 -14.84
C VAL A 125 -2.24 4.69 -15.21
N LEU A 126 -1.51 5.81 -15.23
CA LEU A 126 -0.08 5.86 -15.50
C LEU A 126 0.66 6.53 -14.32
N PRO A 127 1.81 6.00 -13.88
CA PRO A 127 2.32 4.66 -14.23
C PRO A 127 1.36 3.57 -13.71
N GLN A 128 1.40 2.40 -14.33
CA GLN A 128 0.64 1.24 -13.82
C GLN A 128 1.25 0.80 -12.48
N PRO A 129 0.48 0.74 -11.38
CA PRO A 129 1.02 0.38 -10.07
C PRO A 129 1.60 -1.02 -10.08
N THR A 130 2.76 -1.15 -9.45
CA THR A 130 3.34 -2.44 -9.04
C THR A 130 2.91 -2.77 -7.62
N VAL A 131 3.22 -3.98 -7.13
CA VAL A 131 2.93 -4.39 -5.75
C VAL A 131 3.70 -3.57 -4.68
N ASN A 132 4.68 -2.78 -5.12
CA ASN A 132 5.53 -1.93 -4.29
C ASN A 132 5.21 -0.44 -4.47
N GLN A 133 4.11 -0.10 -5.13
CA GLN A 133 3.78 1.29 -5.44
C GLN A 133 2.31 1.60 -5.23
N TYR A 134 2.06 2.80 -4.75
CA TYR A 134 0.75 3.43 -4.62
C TYR A 134 0.72 4.68 -5.49
N ILE A 135 -0.26 4.75 -6.40
CA ILE A 135 -0.39 5.88 -7.31
C ILE A 135 -1.49 6.81 -6.81
N TYR A 136 -1.12 8.07 -6.60
CA TYR A 136 -2.04 9.13 -6.19
C TYR A 136 -2.44 10.00 -7.37
N GLN A 137 -3.75 10.08 -7.61
CA GLN A 137 -4.34 10.89 -8.67
C GLN A 137 -5.34 11.89 -8.07
N PRO A 138 -4.92 13.13 -7.78
CA PRO A 138 -5.84 14.20 -7.40
C PRO A 138 -6.49 14.80 -8.65
N ILE A 139 -7.77 15.18 -8.55
CA ILE A 139 -8.61 15.53 -9.70
C ILE A 139 -9.40 16.81 -9.42
N LYS A 140 -9.47 17.67 -10.43
CA LYS A 140 -10.25 18.91 -10.43
C LYS A 140 -11.72 18.67 -10.75
N SER A 141 -12.54 19.71 -10.68
CA SER A 141 -13.96 19.63 -11.08
C SER A 141 -14.16 19.34 -12.57
N ASP A 142 -13.19 19.67 -13.42
CA ASP A 142 -13.20 19.38 -14.87
C ASP A 142 -12.77 17.94 -15.21
N GLY A 143 -12.39 17.15 -14.20
CA GLY A 143 -11.93 15.77 -14.37
C GLY A 143 -10.46 15.63 -14.76
N SER A 144 -9.70 16.72 -14.94
CA SER A 144 -8.25 16.67 -15.18
C SER A 144 -7.45 16.45 -13.88
N VAL A 145 -6.23 15.92 -14.01
CA VAL A 145 -5.34 15.73 -12.86
C VAL A 145 -4.86 17.08 -12.32
N CYS A 146 -4.90 17.22 -11.00
CA CYS A 146 -4.32 18.36 -10.29
C CYS A 146 -2.78 18.32 -10.34
N GLY A 147 -2.20 19.02 -11.32
CA GLY A 147 -0.75 19.24 -11.41
C GLY A 147 -0.15 19.97 -10.20
N SER A 148 1.18 20.08 -10.15
CA SER A 148 1.90 20.73 -9.05
C SER A 148 1.44 22.19 -8.89
N GLY A 149 0.91 22.54 -7.72
CA GLY A 149 0.34 23.86 -7.45
C GLY A 149 -1.15 24.01 -7.77
N GLY A 150 -1.82 22.94 -8.21
CA GLY A 150 -3.28 22.90 -8.35
C GLY A 150 -3.96 23.17 -7.02
N ILE A 151 -4.86 24.17 -6.99
CA ILE A 151 -5.53 24.62 -5.76
C ILE A 151 -6.99 24.18 -5.67
N ASP A 152 -7.49 23.50 -6.70
CA ASP A 152 -8.91 23.21 -6.95
C ASP A 152 -9.21 21.69 -6.97
N CYS A 153 -8.41 20.89 -6.28
CA CYS A 153 -8.57 19.43 -6.24
C CYS A 153 -9.80 19.05 -5.41
N ARG A 154 -10.82 18.52 -6.08
CA ARG A 154 -12.11 18.17 -5.46
C ARG A 154 -12.26 16.69 -5.18
N LYS A 155 -11.49 15.85 -5.87
CA LYS A 155 -11.53 14.38 -5.73
C LYS A 155 -10.11 13.82 -5.74
N PHE A 156 -9.96 12.60 -5.26
CA PHE A 156 -8.75 11.83 -5.48
C PHE A 156 -9.08 10.38 -5.80
N ASN A 157 -8.17 9.74 -6.52
CA ASN A 157 -8.10 8.29 -6.66
C ASN A 157 -6.73 7.80 -6.17
N LEU A 158 -6.73 6.72 -5.41
CA LEU A 158 -5.55 5.95 -5.06
C LEU A 158 -5.60 4.62 -5.81
N PHE A 159 -4.49 4.23 -6.43
CA PHE A 159 -4.36 2.95 -7.09
C PHE A 159 -3.25 2.12 -6.47
N TYR A 160 -3.52 0.85 -6.26
CA TYR A 160 -2.58 -0.11 -5.70
C TYR A 160 -2.80 -1.48 -6.33
N ARG A 161 -1.79 -2.35 -6.23
CA ARG A 161 -1.83 -3.69 -6.79
C ARG A 161 -1.69 -4.73 -5.69
N LEU A 162 -2.55 -5.73 -5.69
CA LEU A 162 -2.42 -6.88 -4.80
C LEU A 162 -1.53 -7.95 -5.43
N GLU A 163 -0.84 -8.69 -4.58
CA GLU A 163 0.09 -9.74 -4.98
C GLU A 163 -0.61 -11.06 -5.26
N SER A 164 -1.71 -11.35 -4.55
CA SER A 164 -2.46 -12.61 -4.71
C SER A 164 -3.13 -12.77 -6.06
N ASP A 165 -3.71 -11.70 -6.61
CA ASP A 165 -4.46 -11.74 -7.88
C ASP A 165 -3.81 -10.91 -8.99
N ASN A 166 -2.75 -10.17 -8.64
CA ASN A 166 -2.01 -9.31 -9.56
C ASN A 166 -2.90 -8.24 -10.22
N THR A 167 -4.03 -7.87 -9.59
CA THR A 167 -4.99 -6.89 -10.10
C THR A 167 -4.77 -5.52 -9.47
N VAL A 168 -5.04 -4.47 -10.25
CA VAL A 168 -5.03 -3.08 -9.77
C VAL A 168 -6.40 -2.72 -9.22
N TYR A 169 -6.40 -2.24 -7.99
CA TYR A 169 -7.57 -1.73 -7.28
C TYR A 169 -7.52 -0.20 -7.20
N ARG A 170 -8.69 0.40 -7.03
CA ARG A 170 -8.84 1.85 -6.89
C ARG A 170 -9.68 2.19 -5.67
N VAL A 171 -9.19 3.09 -4.84
CA VAL A 171 -9.96 3.76 -3.78
C VAL A 171 -10.21 5.20 -4.23
N THR A 172 -11.44 5.65 -4.10
CA THR A 172 -11.86 7.00 -4.50
C THR A 172 -12.21 7.83 -3.27
N SER A 173 -12.13 9.16 -3.40
CA SER A 173 -12.60 10.06 -2.35
C SER A 173 -14.06 9.80 -1.98
N LYS A 174 -14.38 10.00 -0.69
CA LYS A 174 -15.76 9.94 -0.15
C LYS A 174 -16.56 11.18 -0.55
N ASN A 175 -15.88 12.33 -0.62
CA ASN A 175 -16.47 13.57 -1.07
C ASN A 175 -16.32 13.65 -2.61
N GLN A 176 -17.45 13.73 -3.33
CA GLN A 176 -17.53 13.75 -4.79
C GLN A 176 -18.44 14.87 -5.29
#